data_AF-A0A2E1Q630-F1
#
_entry.id   AF-A0A2E1Q630-F1
#
_cell.length_a   1.000
_cell.length_b   1.000
_cell.length_c   1.000
_cell.angle_alpha   90.00
_cell.angle_beta   90.00
_cell.angle_gamma   90.00
#
_symmetry.space_group_name_H-M   'P 1'
#
loop_
_entity.id
_entity.type
_entity.pdbx_description
1 polymer ?
#
loop_
_entity_poly.entity_id
_entity_poly.type
_entity_poly.pdbx_seq_one_letter_code
_entity_poly.pdbx_strand_id
1 'polypeptide(L)'
;MSERELSEGLKALVGDVSQIGKGIEAAVIRVGDAHVNVKSILNELKVFRVKEIYRQEPTQVIYRETFGKVQVEKERAPSPVAQKSKASRVLIIDDSKTIRNILTRILSSDPELEVIGEAERPSQAMDMIESLKPDVITLDIGLPEMNGVELLKLYMRRFRIPTVMISALSREESPLVLESLEAGAVDYIQKPSFQEIPQLGPVIAEKVRNAGRAKVQVGVPHGSRLVTEMRTDQLLAIGASTGGTEAIKALMMRLPKNIPPTAIVQHIPPVFSAAFAHSLNAICPFEVREAKHGDRLEPNLVLIAPGGFQMRLKKRASYIEVLVEDEAPVNRHKPSVDYMFDSVAEEFKDQAVGVILTGMGADGAKGLLKMKEAGAFTIGQDEDSCVVYGMPRAAADIGAVEKVLPLGKIAEFLTEKMRRV
;
A
#
# COMPACT_ATOMS: atom_id res chain seq x y z
N MET A 1 34.48 -5.21 -31.16
CA MET A 1 35.58 -5.55 -30.24
C MET A 1 36.23 -6.81 -30.78
N SER A 2 37.51 -6.76 -31.12
CA SER A 2 38.24 -7.90 -31.69
C SER A 2 38.51 -8.96 -30.61
N GLU A 3 38.68 -10.21 -31.02
CA GLU A 3 38.96 -11.34 -30.13
C GLU A 3 40.25 -11.13 -29.30
N ARG A 4 41.18 -10.35 -29.86
CA ARG A 4 42.45 -9.97 -29.23
C ARG A 4 42.25 -8.96 -28.09
N GLU A 5 41.40 -7.95 -28.29
CA GLU A 5 41.04 -6.96 -27.26
C GLU A 5 40.26 -7.60 -26.10
N LEU A 6 39.43 -8.62 -26.41
CA LEU A 6 38.67 -9.37 -25.41
C LEU A 6 39.59 -10.26 -24.55
N SER A 7 40.59 -10.88 -25.17
CA SER A 7 41.62 -11.68 -24.49
C SER A 7 42.52 -10.83 -23.59
N GLU A 8 42.94 -9.64 -24.05
CA GLU A 8 43.72 -8.71 -23.23
C GLU A 8 42.90 -8.11 -22.09
N GLY A 9 41.62 -7.80 -22.33
CA GLY A 9 40.69 -7.35 -21.29
C GLY A 9 40.46 -8.40 -20.19
N LEU A 10 40.35 -9.68 -20.57
CA LEU A 10 40.24 -10.79 -19.61
C LEU A 10 41.55 -11.01 -18.82
N LYS A 11 42.71 -10.88 -19.46
CA LYS A 11 44.02 -10.96 -18.77
C LYS A 11 44.24 -9.80 -17.80
N ALA A 12 43.71 -8.61 -18.12
CA ALA A 12 43.76 -7.45 -17.23
C ALA A 12 42.80 -7.55 -16.04
N LEU A 13 41.65 -8.23 -16.21
CA LEU A 13 40.65 -8.42 -15.13
C LEU A 13 41.06 -9.47 -14.08
N VAL A 14 41.86 -10.46 -14.46
CA VAL A 14 42.16 -11.65 -13.64
C VAL A 14 43.60 -11.61 -13.12
N GLY A 15 44.03 -10.47 -12.57
CA GLY A 15 45.38 -10.30 -12.01
C GLY A 15 45.86 -11.53 -11.22
N ASP A 16 47.10 -11.94 -11.46
CA ASP A 16 47.81 -13.12 -10.90
C ASP A 16 46.92 -14.35 -10.60
N VAL A 17 46.84 -15.24 -11.59
CA VAL A 17 46.04 -16.49 -11.61
C VAL A 17 46.35 -17.45 -10.43
N SER A 18 47.40 -17.18 -9.66
CA SER A 18 47.78 -17.94 -8.47
C SER A 18 46.78 -17.87 -7.29
N GLN A 19 45.82 -16.93 -7.30
CA GLN A 19 44.84 -16.76 -6.21
C GLN A 19 43.43 -17.28 -6.48
N ILE A 20 43.15 -17.88 -7.63
CA ILE A 20 41.81 -18.41 -7.92
C ILE A 20 41.64 -19.77 -7.25
N GLY A 21 41.14 -19.73 -6.01
CA GLY A 21 40.64 -20.89 -5.31
C GLY A 21 39.60 -21.64 -6.16
N LYS A 22 39.72 -22.97 -6.15
CA LYS A 22 38.86 -23.93 -6.85
C LYS A 22 37.38 -23.52 -6.86
N GLY A 23 36.83 -23.24 -8.04
CA GLY A 23 35.38 -23.19 -8.23
C GLY A 23 34.89 -22.05 -9.12
N ILE A 24 35.24 -22.10 -10.41
CA ILE A 24 34.50 -21.33 -11.43
C ILE A 24 34.13 -22.32 -12.54
N GLU A 25 32.86 -22.69 -12.60
CA GLU A 25 32.25 -23.47 -13.69
C GLU A 25 31.66 -22.47 -14.70
N ALA A 26 32.11 -22.52 -15.96
CA ALA A 26 31.88 -21.44 -16.93
C ALA A 26 30.48 -21.46 -17.58
N ALA A 27 30.01 -20.26 -17.94
CA ALA A 27 28.81 -19.99 -18.73
C ALA A 27 29.17 -19.42 -20.12
N VAL A 28 28.27 -19.61 -21.10
CA VAL A 28 28.40 -19.00 -22.43
C VAL A 28 28.25 -17.48 -22.31
N ILE A 29 29.26 -16.72 -22.74
CA ILE A 29 29.19 -15.25 -22.75
C ILE A 29 28.67 -14.80 -24.12
N ARG A 30 27.57 -14.04 -24.12
CA ARG A 30 27.02 -13.38 -25.30
C ARG A 30 27.61 -11.97 -25.40
N VAL A 31 28.27 -11.64 -26.51
CA VAL A 31 28.81 -10.30 -26.76
C VAL A 31 28.17 -9.78 -28.05
N GLY A 32 27.11 -8.97 -27.92
CA GLY A 32 26.28 -8.57 -29.05
C GLY A 32 25.59 -9.78 -29.72
N ASP A 33 25.52 -9.79 -31.04
CA ASP A 33 24.86 -10.86 -31.83
C ASP A 33 25.76 -12.09 -32.10
N ALA A 34 27.01 -12.08 -31.63
CA ALA A 34 27.96 -13.17 -31.82
C ALA A 34 27.98 -14.15 -30.64
N HIS A 35 28.09 -15.44 -30.94
CA HIS A 35 28.29 -16.51 -29.95
C HIS A 35 29.78 -16.89 -29.92
N VAL A 36 30.46 -16.64 -28.80
CA VAL A 36 31.88 -17.02 -28.64
C VAL A 36 31.96 -18.32 -27.86
N ASN A 37 32.62 -19.33 -28.45
CA ASN A 37 32.79 -20.65 -27.83
C ASN A 37 34.00 -20.64 -26.88
N VAL A 38 33.73 -20.37 -25.60
CA VAL A 38 34.73 -20.25 -24.52
C VAL A 38 35.51 -21.56 -24.27
N LYS A 39 35.06 -22.69 -24.81
CA LYS A 39 35.71 -24.01 -24.68
C LYS A 39 37.10 -24.07 -25.32
N SER A 40 37.36 -23.26 -26.36
CA SER A 40 38.67 -23.17 -27.01
C SER A 40 39.72 -22.51 -26.12
N ILE A 41 39.32 -21.48 -25.35
CA ILE A 41 40.21 -20.68 -24.50
C ILE A 41 40.51 -21.43 -23.19
N LEU A 42 39.55 -22.19 -22.66
CA LEU A 42 39.70 -22.94 -21.42
C LEU A 42 40.59 -24.19 -21.55
N ASN A 43 40.72 -24.76 -22.76
CA ASN A 43 41.61 -25.89 -23.01
C ASN A 43 43.10 -25.52 -22.88
N GLU A 44 43.49 -24.27 -23.17
CA GLU A 44 44.85 -23.78 -22.91
C GLU A 44 45.15 -23.66 -21.40
N LEU A 45 44.11 -23.55 -20.56
CA LEU A 45 44.19 -23.34 -19.11
C LEU A 45 44.10 -24.64 -18.27
N LYS A 46 44.02 -25.82 -18.90
CA LYS A 46 44.08 -27.18 -18.26
C LYS A 46 43.13 -27.41 -17.06
N VAL A 47 41.84 -27.08 -17.17
CA VAL A 47 40.83 -27.36 -16.11
C VAL A 47 39.98 -28.59 -16.47
N PHE A 48 39.91 -29.61 -15.58
CA PHE A 48 39.23 -30.88 -15.83
C PHE A 48 38.10 -31.18 -14.81
N ARG A 49 36.86 -30.89 -15.20
CA ARG A 49 35.61 -31.68 -15.03
C ARG A 49 34.40 -30.73 -15.07
N VAL A 50 33.39 -31.08 -15.86
CA VAL A 50 32.14 -30.31 -16.05
C VAL A 50 30.96 -31.28 -16.00
N LYS A 51 29.84 -30.88 -15.40
CA LYS A 51 28.57 -31.60 -15.46
C LYS A 51 27.56 -30.76 -16.27
N GLU A 52 27.09 -31.29 -17.39
CA GLU A 52 26.13 -30.59 -18.27
C GLU A 52 24.73 -30.52 -17.63
N ILE A 53 24.12 -29.35 -17.63
CA ILE A 53 22.71 -29.14 -17.29
C ILE A 53 22.03 -28.50 -18.50
N TYR A 54 21.17 -29.28 -19.19
CA TYR A 54 20.34 -28.75 -20.27
C TYR A 54 19.09 -28.10 -19.69
N ARG A 55 18.85 -26.82 -20.00
CA ARG A 55 17.57 -26.14 -19.79
C ARG A 55 17.21 -25.30 -21.02
N GLN A 56 15.93 -25.26 -21.35
CA GLN A 56 15.39 -24.82 -22.65
C GLN A 56 15.31 -23.28 -22.85
N GLU A 57 15.91 -22.46 -21.98
CA GLU A 57 15.85 -20.99 -22.10
C GLU A 57 17.23 -20.32 -21.90
N PRO A 58 17.54 -19.25 -22.67
CA PRO A 58 18.82 -18.56 -22.59
C PRO A 58 18.94 -17.79 -21.26
N THR A 59 19.94 -18.13 -20.44
CA THR A 59 20.21 -17.48 -19.15
C THR A 59 21.52 -16.68 -19.25
N GLN A 60 21.52 -15.39 -18.90
CA GLN A 60 22.76 -14.63 -18.70
C GLN A 60 23.31 -14.87 -17.29
N VAL A 61 24.64 -14.96 -17.17
CA VAL A 61 25.35 -15.10 -15.89
C VAL A 61 26.07 -13.79 -15.59
N ILE A 62 25.69 -13.13 -14.49
CA ILE A 62 26.29 -11.87 -14.05
C ILE A 62 27.25 -12.17 -12.89
N TYR A 63 28.51 -11.77 -13.03
CA TYR A 63 29.50 -11.83 -11.96
C TYR A 63 29.37 -10.57 -11.08
N ARG A 64 29.19 -10.75 -9.76
CA ARG A 64 29.35 -9.67 -8.77
C ARG A 64 30.46 -10.05 -7.81
N GLU A 65 31.41 -9.14 -7.65
CA GLU A 65 32.54 -9.30 -6.76
C GLU A 65 32.09 -9.02 -5.33
N THR A 66 31.69 -10.06 -4.59
CA THR A 66 31.51 -9.98 -3.14
C THR A 66 31.69 -11.36 -2.52
N PHE A 67 32.77 -11.51 -1.73
CA PHE A 67 33.04 -12.64 -0.82
C PHE A 67 32.84 -14.07 -1.39
N GLY A 68 33.43 -14.38 -2.55
CA GLY A 68 33.72 -15.76 -2.96
C GLY A 68 32.54 -16.72 -3.07
N LYS A 69 31.30 -16.21 -3.21
CA LYS A 69 30.11 -17.03 -3.50
C LYS A 69 29.53 -16.64 -4.86
N VAL A 70 29.36 -17.63 -5.73
CA VAL A 70 28.62 -17.48 -6.99
C VAL A 70 27.13 -17.57 -6.69
N GLN A 71 26.40 -16.48 -6.95
CA GLN A 71 24.94 -16.45 -6.83
C GLN A 71 24.34 -16.42 -8.24
N VAL A 72 23.54 -17.44 -8.58
CA VAL A 72 22.82 -17.50 -9.86
C VAL A 72 21.45 -16.88 -9.64
N GLU A 73 21.26 -15.64 -10.08
CA GLU A 73 19.94 -15.01 -10.11
C GLU A 73 19.31 -15.19 -11.50
N LYS A 74 18.03 -15.59 -11.51
CA LYS A 74 17.21 -15.48 -12.71
C LYS A 74 17.04 -14.00 -12.99
N GLU A 75 17.43 -13.51 -14.17
CA GLU A 75 17.00 -12.20 -14.61
C GLU A 75 15.46 -12.24 -14.58
N ARG A 76 14.86 -11.58 -13.56
CA ARG A 76 13.46 -11.18 -13.66
C ARG A 76 13.42 -10.44 -14.99
N ALA A 77 12.53 -10.87 -15.90
CA ALA A 77 12.25 -10.13 -17.13
C ALA A 77 12.28 -8.65 -16.75
N PRO A 78 13.07 -7.80 -17.46
CA PRO A 78 13.29 -6.43 -17.04
C PRO A 78 11.93 -5.89 -16.65
N SER A 79 11.78 -5.49 -15.37
CA SER A 79 10.61 -4.73 -14.94
C SER A 79 10.40 -3.72 -16.05
N PRO A 80 9.22 -3.70 -16.71
CA PRO A 80 9.04 -3.03 -17.99
C PRO A 80 9.74 -1.69 -17.88
N VAL A 81 10.79 -1.48 -18.69
CA VAL A 81 11.63 -0.27 -18.69
C VAL A 81 10.72 0.85 -18.29
N ALA A 82 10.89 1.40 -17.08
CA ALA A 82 9.90 2.28 -16.49
C ALA A 82 9.55 3.31 -17.56
N GLN A 83 8.40 3.11 -18.21
CA GLN A 83 7.91 4.06 -19.20
C GLN A 83 7.89 5.33 -18.38
N LYS A 84 8.61 6.37 -18.83
CA LYS A 84 8.51 7.70 -18.22
C LYS A 84 7.00 7.97 -18.15
N SER A 85 6.40 7.75 -16.99
CA SER A 85 4.95 7.82 -16.87
C SER A 85 4.66 9.28 -17.13
N LYS A 86 3.81 9.56 -18.12
CA LYS A 86 3.36 10.93 -18.37
C LYS A 86 2.92 11.52 -17.03
N ALA A 87 3.41 12.72 -16.70
CA ALA A 87 3.06 13.37 -15.45
C ALA A 87 1.54 13.46 -15.33
N SER A 88 1.00 13.11 -14.15
CA SER A 88 -0.43 13.17 -13.90
C SER A 88 -0.88 14.62 -13.91
N ARG A 89 -1.85 14.94 -14.75
CA ARG A 89 -2.35 16.29 -14.95
C ARG A 89 -3.34 16.65 -13.85
N VAL A 90 -2.97 17.60 -13.00
CA VAL A 90 -3.70 17.99 -11.79
C VAL A 90 -4.53 19.25 -12.01
N LEU A 91 -5.81 19.19 -11.65
CA LEU A 91 -6.67 20.36 -11.50
C LEU A 91 -6.87 20.66 -10.00
N ILE A 92 -6.58 21.89 -9.59
CA ILE A 92 -6.76 22.34 -8.20
C ILE A 92 -8.06 23.13 -8.09
N ILE A 93 -8.94 22.74 -7.17
CA ILE A 93 -10.21 23.42 -6.90
C ILE A 93 -10.24 23.81 -5.42
N ASP A 94 -10.09 25.10 -5.13
CA ASP A 94 -10.12 25.67 -3.77
C ASP A 94 -10.44 27.17 -3.90
N ASP A 95 -11.27 27.73 -3.03
CA ASP A 95 -11.68 29.14 -3.11
C ASP A 95 -10.55 30.10 -2.66
N SER A 96 -9.64 29.63 -1.82
CA SER A 96 -8.53 30.38 -1.27
C SER A 96 -7.35 30.41 -2.22
N LYS A 97 -7.08 31.60 -2.77
CA LYS A 97 -5.88 31.86 -3.58
C LYS A 97 -4.59 31.47 -2.85
N THR A 98 -4.55 31.62 -1.53
CA THR A 98 -3.41 31.25 -0.70
C THR A 98 -3.18 29.74 -0.72
N ILE A 99 -4.24 28.94 -0.52
CA ILE A 99 -4.14 27.47 -0.55
C ILE A 99 -3.80 26.99 -1.95
N ARG A 100 -4.42 27.55 -3.00
CA ARG A 100 -4.07 27.22 -4.39
C ARG A 100 -2.59 27.47 -4.67
N ASN A 101 -2.03 28.62 -4.29
CA ASN A 101 -0.60 28.90 -4.45
C ASN A 101 0.30 27.89 -3.71
N ILE A 102 -0.09 27.48 -2.49
CA ILE A 102 0.65 26.49 -1.71
C ILE A 102 0.61 25.12 -2.41
N LEU A 103 -0.58 24.66 -2.79
CA LEU A 103 -0.77 23.38 -3.50
C LEU A 103 -0.04 23.39 -4.84
N THR A 104 -0.17 24.45 -5.65
CA THR A 104 0.55 24.58 -6.92
C THR A 104 2.05 24.48 -6.70
N ARG A 105 2.61 25.14 -5.67
CA ARG A 105 4.03 25.05 -5.34
C ARG A 105 4.45 23.63 -4.92
N ILE A 106 3.66 22.96 -4.09
CA ILE A 106 3.94 21.59 -3.65
C ILE A 106 3.89 20.63 -4.84
N LEU A 107 2.80 20.64 -5.59
CA LEU A 107 2.54 19.67 -6.65
C LEU A 107 3.48 19.87 -7.84
N SER A 108 3.78 21.13 -8.21
CA SER A 108 4.75 21.43 -9.29
C SER A 108 6.20 21.09 -8.93
N SER A 109 6.49 20.81 -7.65
CA SER A 109 7.83 20.34 -7.24
C SER A 109 8.06 18.85 -7.52
N ASP A 110 6.99 18.09 -7.76
CA ASP A 110 7.05 16.68 -8.10
C ASP A 110 7.06 16.51 -9.63
N PRO A 111 8.09 15.91 -10.24
CA PRO A 111 8.20 15.77 -11.69
C PRO A 111 7.16 14.79 -12.30
N GLU A 112 6.46 14.02 -11.47
CA GLU A 112 5.38 13.11 -11.90
C GLU A 112 4.00 13.78 -11.85
N LEU A 113 3.93 15.06 -11.49
CA LEU A 113 2.70 15.85 -11.44
C LEU A 113 2.83 17.10 -12.33
N GLU A 114 1.74 17.47 -12.99
CA GLU A 114 1.65 18.70 -13.79
C GLU A 114 0.38 19.46 -13.42
N VAL A 115 0.49 20.63 -12.81
CA VAL A 115 -0.70 21.46 -12.52
C VAL A 115 -1.17 22.12 -13.81
N ILE A 116 -2.34 21.71 -14.30
CA ILE A 116 -2.90 22.15 -15.59
C ILE A 116 -3.95 23.25 -15.46
N GLY A 117 -4.43 23.52 -14.24
CA GLY A 117 -5.44 24.53 -13.99
C GLY A 117 -5.76 24.72 -12.51
N GLU A 118 -6.38 25.86 -12.23
CA GLU A 118 -6.84 26.26 -10.91
C GLU A 118 -8.26 26.84 -11.04
N ALA A 119 -9.19 26.35 -10.23
CA ALA A 119 -10.55 26.86 -10.14
C ALA A 119 -10.87 27.36 -8.73
N GLU A 120 -11.54 28.52 -8.64
CA GLU A 120 -11.99 29.11 -7.38
C GLU A 120 -13.48 28.83 -7.07
N ARG A 121 -14.24 28.39 -8.07
CA ARG A 121 -15.69 28.19 -7.97
C ARG A 121 -16.15 26.91 -8.70
N PRO A 122 -17.26 26.29 -8.27
CA PRO A 122 -17.79 25.07 -8.88
C PRO A 122 -18.05 25.17 -10.39
N SER A 123 -18.59 26.31 -10.87
CA SER A 123 -18.87 26.53 -12.30
C SER A 123 -17.60 26.49 -13.15
N GLN A 124 -16.58 27.24 -12.74
CA GLN A 124 -15.26 27.23 -13.40
C GLN A 124 -14.62 25.84 -13.37
N ALA A 125 -14.75 25.12 -12.25
CA ALA A 125 -14.21 23.78 -12.12
C ALA A 125 -14.84 22.81 -13.14
N MET A 126 -16.17 22.87 -13.35
CA MET A 126 -16.85 22.03 -14.33
C MET A 126 -16.40 22.31 -15.77
N ASP A 127 -16.27 23.59 -16.14
CA ASP A 127 -15.77 23.98 -17.47
C ASP A 127 -14.34 23.48 -17.70
N MET A 128 -13.48 23.56 -16.67
CA MET A 128 -12.11 23.07 -16.71
C MET A 128 -12.02 21.55 -16.75
N ILE A 129 -12.88 20.82 -16.03
CA ILE A 129 -12.94 19.36 -16.08
C ILE A 129 -13.25 18.89 -17.51
N GLU A 130 -14.24 19.51 -18.16
CA GLU A 130 -14.63 19.16 -19.53
C GLU A 130 -13.56 19.48 -20.57
N SER A 131 -12.96 20.68 -20.47
CA SER A 131 -12.00 21.17 -21.47
C SER A 131 -10.59 20.60 -21.26
N LEU A 132 -10.10 20.57 -20.03
CA LEU A 132 -8.72 20.19 -19.73
C LEU A 132 -8.55 18.69 -19.52
N LYS A 133 -9.59 17.97 -19.10
CA LYS A 133 -9.56 16.51 -18.82
C LYS A 133 -8.40 16.13 -17.87
N PRO A 134 -8.44 16.57 -16.60
CA PRO A 134 -7.40 16.26 -15.63
C PRO A 134 -7.38 14.75 -15.30
N ASP A 135 -6.20 14.24 -14.97
CA ASP A 135 -6.00 12.86 -14.50
C ASP A 135 -6.28 12.73 -13.00
N VAL A 136 -6.16 13.83 -12.25
CA VAL A 136 -6.47 13.90 -10.81
C VAL A 136 -6.94 15.30 -10.41
N ILE A 137 -7.82 15.36 -9.44
CA ILE A 137 -8.35 16.61 -8.89
C ILE A 137 -7.98 16.70 -7.40
N THR A 138 -7.50 17.86 -6.96
CA THR A 138 -7.53 18.23 -5.55
C THR A 138 -8.73 19.14 -5.31
N LEU A 139 -9.62 18.75 -4.40
CA LEU A 139 -10.91 19.42 -4.22
C LEU A 139 -11.13 19.83 -2.78
N ASP A 140 -11.27 21.13 -2.56
CA ASP A 140 -11.70 21.67 -1.28
C ASP A 140 -13.14 21.26 -0.93
N ILE A 141 -13.40 21.03 0.34
CA ILE A 141 -14.76 20.86 0.89
C ILE A 141 -15.47 22.21 0.94
N GLY A 142 -14.79 23.26 1.40
CA GLY A 142 -15.35 24.57 1.64
C GLY A 142 -15.39 25.45 0.40
N LEU A 143 -16.31 25.18 -0.54
CA LEU A 143 -16.50 26.02 -1.72
C LEU A 143 -17.66 27.03 -1.56
N PRO A 144 -17.61 28.18 -2.24
CA PRO A 144 -18.74 29.09 -2.34
C PRO A 144 -19.88 28.46 -3.15
N GLU A 145 -21.12 28.89 -2.87
CA GLU A 145 -22.36 28.48 -3.54
C GLU A 145 -22.80 27.02 -3.29
N MET A 146 -21.87 26.08 -3.25
CA MET A 146 -22.10 24.64 -3.14
C MET A 146 -20.98 23.98 -2.35
N ASN A 147 -21.26 22.94 -1.58
CA ASN A 147 -20.23 22.16 -0.90
C ASN A 147 -19.40 21.35 -1.93
N GLY A 148 -18.08 21.25 -1.72
CA GLY A 148 -17.20 20.44 -2.56
C GLY A 148 -17.63 18.96 -2.70
N VAL A 149 -18.26 18.38 -1.67
CA VAL A 149 -18.81 17.02 -1.74
C VAL A 149 -19.97 16.91 -2.74
N GLU A 150 -20.79 17.96 -2.88
CA GLU A 150 -21.87 17.99 -3.88
C GLU A 150 -21.27 18.10 -5.28
N LEU A 151 -20.26 18.96 -5.47
CA LEU A 151 -19.53 19.07 -6.74
C LEU A 151 -18.88 17.74 -7.13
N LEU A 152 -18.23 17.05 -6.19
CA LEU A 152 -17.69 15.71 -6.36
C LEU A 152 -18.75 14.76 -6.91
N LYS A 153 -19.91 14.68 -6.26
CA LYS A 153 -21.03 13.82 -6.69
C LYS A 153 -21.53 14.15 -8.10
N LEU A 154 -21.51 15.43 -8.50
CA LEU A 154 -21.94 15.84 -9.83
C LEU A 154 -21.00 15.31 -10.91
N TYR A 155 -19.69 15.56 -10.82
CA TYR A 155 -18.77 15.15 -11.88
C TYR A 155 -18.41 13.66 -11.80
N MET A 156 -18.44 13.03 -10.62
CA MET A 156 -18.08 11.61 -10.48
C MET A 156 -19.08 10.69 -11.23
N ARG A 157 -20.32 11.14 -11.45
CA ARG A 157 -21.32 10.44 -12.28
C ARG A 157 -20.94 10.38 -13.75
N ARG A 158 -20.18 11.36 -14.26
CA ARG A 158 -19.88 11.52 -15.69
C ARG A 158 -18.44 11.21 -16.04
N PHE A 159 -17.48 11.66 -15.23
CA PHE A 159 -16.06 11.63 -15.58
C PHE A 159 -15.24 10.63 -14.77
N ARG A 160 -15.68 10.28 -13.55
CA ARG A 160 -14.97 9.35 -12.64
C ARG A 160 -13.47 9.67 -12.46
N ILE A 161 -13.15 10.96 -12.32
CA ILE A 161 -11.76 11.41 -12.18
C ILE A 161 -11.33 11.17 -10.73
N PRO A 162 -10.15 10.58 -10.49
CA PRO A 162 -9.60 10.44 -9.15
C PRO A 162 -9.54 11.78 -8.42
N THR A 163 -10.08 11.82 -7.20
CA THR A 163 -10.14 13.06 -6.42
C THR A 163 -9.56 12.86 -5.03
N VAL A 164 -8.69 13.78 -4.63
CA VAL A 164 -8.21 13.91 -3.26
C VAL A 164 -8.86 15.13 -2.63
N MET A 165 -9.58 14.92 -1.53
CA MET A 165 -10.22 16.00 -0.81
C MET A 165 -9.21 16.80 0.01
N ILE A 166 -9.36 18.11 0.01
CA ILE A 166 -8.58 19.04 0.82
C ILE A 166 -9.52 19.56 1.91
N SER A 167 -9.17 19.30 3.17
CA SER A 167 -10.04 19.57 4.32
C SER A 167 -9.30 20.32 5.42
N ALA A 168 -10.00 21.16 6.17
CA ALA A 168 -9.44 21.80 7.37
C ALA A 168 -9.22 20.80 8.52
N LEU A 169 -9.71 19.56 8.40
CA LEU A 169 -9.71 18.54 9.45
C LEU A 169 -10.41 18.99 10.74
N SER A 170 -11.56 19.65 10.60
CA SER A 170 -12.40 20.04 11.73
C SER A 170 -13.41 18.93 12.09
N ARG A 171 -14.00 18.99 13.29
CA ARG A 171 -15.09 18.07 13.67
C ARG A 171 -16.33 18.25 12.79
N GLU A 172 -16.55 19.46 12.29
CA GLU A 172 -17.70 19.81 11.43
C GLU A 172 -17.55 19.22 10.02
N GLU A 173 -16.33 19.14 9.48
CA GLU A 173 -16.04 18.54 8.17
C GLU A 173 -15.90 17.02 8.22
N SER A 174 -15.81 16.41 9.42
CA SER A 174 -15.58 14.97 9.58
C SER A 174 -16.62 14.09 8.86
N PRO A 175 -17.94 14.36 8.98
CA PRO A 175 -18.96 13.64 8.21
C PRO A 175 -18.84 13.84 6.69
N LEU A 176 -18.48 15.06 6.26
CA LEU A 176 -18.35 15.40 4.84
C LEU A 176 -17.18 14.67 4.17
N VAL A 177 -16.06 14.49 4.87
CA VAL A 177 -14.94 13.67 4.36
C VAL A 177 -15.39 12.22 4.16
N LEU A 178 -16.10 11.62 5.11
CA LEU A 178 -16.58 10.25 4.95
C LEU A 178 -17.57 10.14 3.78
N GLU A 179 -18.51 11.08 3.68
CA GLU A 179 -19.45 11.16 2.56
C GLU A 179 -18.74 11.33 1.21
N SER A 180 -17.63 12.06 1.17
CA SER A 180 -16.82 12.23 -0.05
C SER A 180 -16.16 10.92 -0.49
N LEU A 181 -15.66 10.11 0.46
CA LEU A 181 -15.05 8.81 0.17
C LEU A 181 -16.10 7.84 -0.39
N GLU A 182 -17.30 7.83 0.20
CA GLU A 182 -18.45 7.06 -0.33
C GLU A 182 -18.88 7.54 -1.72
N ALA A 183 -18.75 8.84 -2.00
CA ALA A 183 -19.02 9.43 -3.31
C ALA A 183 -17.94 9.15 -4.36
N GLY A 184 -16.82 8.52 -3.98
CA GLY A 184 -15.75 8.08 -4.87
C GLY A 184 -14.46 8.89 -4.76
N ALA A 185 -14.28 9.75 -3.75
CA ALA A 185 -12.98 10.32 -3.45
C ALA A 185 -11.99 9.21 -3.09
N VAL A 186 -10.75 9.35 -3.53
CA VAL A 186 -9.68 8.35 -3.32
C VAL A 186 -9.06 8.49 -1.93
N ASP A 187 -8.88 9.72 -1.49
CA ASP A 187 -8.23 10.06 -0.24
C ASP A 187 -8.56 11.50 0.17
N TYR A 188 -8.02 11.92 1.31
CA TYR A 188 -8.11 13.28 1.80
C TYR A 188 -6.78 13.74 2.43
N ILE A 189 -6.64 15.05 2.55
CA ILE A 189 -5.44 15.74 3.03
C ILE A 189 -5.87 16.95 3.88
N GLN A 190 -5.12 17.23 4.95
CA GLN A 190 -5.21 18.48 5.68
C GLN A 190 -4.73 19.68 4.85
N LYS A 191 -5.49 20.77 4.83
CA LYS A 191 -5.04 22.05 4.27
C LYS A 191 -3.68 22.44 4.87
N PRO A 192 -2.60 22.50 4.08
CA PRO A 192 -1.28 22.84 4.59
C PRO A 192 -1.16 24.35 4.79
N SER A 193 -0.44 24.76 5.84
CA SER A 193 0.09 26.11 5.96
C SER A 193 1.45 26.25 5.26
N PHE A 194 1.89 27.49 5.02
CA PHE A 194 3.21 27.76 4.42
C PHE A 194 4.37 27.15 5.22
N GLN A 195 4.24 27.09 6.55
CA GLN A 195 5.28 26.59 7.46
C GLN A 195 5.39 25.07 7.41
N GLU A 196 4.31 24.37 7.05
CA GLU A 196 4.24 22.92 6.99
C GLU A 196 4.70 22.35 5.64
N ILE A 197 4.90 23.18 4.62
CA ILE A 197 5.34 22.74 3.28
C ILE A 197 6.54 21.78 3.33
N PRO A 198 7.63 22.02 4.10
CA PRO A 198 8.76 21.10 4.11
C PRO A 198 8.42 19.70 4.65
N GLN A 199 7.41 19.60 5.52
CA GLN A 199 7.04 18.36 6.20
C GLN A 199 5.88 17.65 5.48
N LEU A 200 4.80 18.39 5.21
CA LEU A 200 3.58 17.86 4.58
C LEU A 200 3.65 17.86 3.05
N GLY A 201 4.42 18.77 2.43
CA GLY A 201 4.51 18.88 0.97
C GLY A 201 4.83 17.55 0.26
N PRO A 202 5.86 16.80 0.68
CA PRO A 202 6.15 15.50 0.11
C PRO A 202 5.00 14.50 0.25
N VAL A 203 4.32 14.49 1.41
CA VAL A 203 3.17 13.58 1.67
C VAL A 203 1.97 13.95 0.79
N ILE A 204 1.76 15.25 0.57
CA ILE A 204 0.67 15.78 -0.28
C ILE A 204 0.90 15.39 -1.74
N ALA A 205 2.08 15.70 -2.28
CA ALA A 205 2.45 15.33 -3.64
C ALA A 205 2.36 13.82 -3.85
N GLU A 206 2.82 13.06 -2.86
CA GLU A 206 2.73 11.62 -2.86
C GLU A 206 1.27 11.10 -2.92
N LYS A 207 0.37 11.60 -2.06
CA LYS A 207 -1.05 11.22 -2.11
C LYS A 207 -1.71 11.57 -3.44
N VAL A 208 -1.47 12.78 -3.96
CA VAL A 208 -2.06 13.23 -5.24
C VAL A 208 -1.52 12.42 -6.42
N ARG A 209 -0.22 12.15 -6.46
CA ARG A 209 0.40 11.29 -7.49
C ARG A 209 -0.20 9.89 -7.50
N ASN A 210 -0.37 9.28 -6.33
CA ASN A 210 -0.95 7.94 -6.25
C ASN A 210 -2.43 7.94 -6.59
N ALA A 211 -3.17 8.99 -6.20
CA ALA A 211 -4.55 9.15 -6.64
C ALA A 211 -4.66 9.26 -8.17
N GLY A 212 -3.77 9.99 -8.84
CA GLY A 212 -3.73 10.04 -10.31
C GLY A 212 -3.44 8.70 -11.01
N ARG A 213 -3.03 7.67 -10.25
CA ARG A 213 -2.85 6.29 -10.74
C ARG A 213 -3.91 5.34 -10.20
N ALA A 214 -4.81 5.81 -9.35
CA ALA A 214 -5.78 4.99 -8.64
C ALA A 214 -6.93 4.57 -9.58
N LYS A 215 -7.44 3.36 -9.34
CA LYS A 215 -8.67 2.88 -9.97
C LYS A 215 -9.87 3.44 -9.20
N VAL A 216 -10.57 4.43 -9.77
CA VAL A 216 -11.80 4.97 -9.15
C VAL A 216 -12.91 3.94 -9.25
N GLN A 217 -13.23 3.30 -8.13
CA GLN A 217 -14.38 2.41 -8.01
C GLN A 217 -15.51 3.15 -7.29
N VAL A 218 -16.58 3.47 -8.02
CA VAL A 218 -17.79 4.06 -7.42
C VAL A 218 -18.78 2.94 -7.13
N GLY A 219 -19.17 2.78 -5.86
CA GLY A 219 -20.18 1.81 -5.44
C GLY A 219 -19.68 0.36 -5.48
N VAL A 220 -18.67 0.05 -4.67
CA VAL A 220 -18.22 -1.35 -4.46
C VAL A 220 -19.44 -2.21 -4.13
N PRO A 221 -19.77 -3.25 -4.91
CA PRO A 221 -20.94 -4.07 -4.66
C PRO A 221 -20.84 -4.73 -3.29
N HIS A 222 -21.75 -4.36 -2.40
CA HIS A 222 -21.85 -4.98 -1.10
C HIS A 222 -22.61 -6.29 -1.28
N GLY A 223 -21.86 -7.40 -1.36
CA GLY A 223 -22.44 -8.73 -1.33
C GLY A 223 -23.29 -8.91 -0.07
N SER A 224 -24.24 -9.86 -0.10
CA SER A 224 -25.07 -10.15 1.07
C SER A 224 -24.20 -10.53 2.27
N ARG A 225 -24.68 -10.17 3.47
CA ARG A 225 -24.07 -10.57 4.73
C ARG A 225 -24.04 -12.10 4.85
N LEU A 226 -22.93 -12.62 5.35
CA LEU A 226 -22.76 -14.05 5.61
C LEU A 226 -23.53 -14.46 6.88
N VAL A 227 -24.01 -15.71 6.90
CA VAL A 227 -24.84 -16.24 8.00
C VAL A 227 -24.04 -17.17 8.92
N THR A 228 -22.93 -17.73 8.44
CA THR A 228 -22.10 -18.69 9.18
C THR A 228 -21.38 -18.02 10.35
N GLU A 229 -21.44 -18.62 11.55
CA GLU A 229 -20.73 -18.11 12.73
C GLU A 229 -19.21 -18.31 12.62
N MET A 230 -18.46 -17.29 13.01
CA MET A 230 -17.01 -17.37 13.14
C MET A 230 -16.61 -17.77 14.57
N ARG A 231 -15.43 -18.38 14.67
CA ARG A 231 -14.68 -18.63 15.90
C ARG A 231 -14.37 -17.31 16.59
N THR A 232 -14.59 -17.29 17.89
CA THR A 232 -14.40 -16.11 18.73
C THR A 232 -13.14 -16.20 19.60
N ASP A 233 -12.38 -17.30 19.48
CA ASP A 233 -11.15 -17.58 20.24
C ASP A 233 -9.86 -17.18 19.50
N GLN A 234 -10.00 -16.63 18.30
CA GLN A 234 -8.92 -16.05 17.49
C GLN A 234 -9.09 -14.53 17.40
N LEU A 235 -7.99 -13.81 17.14
CA LEU A 235 -7.97 -12.37 16.90
C LEU A 235 -7.94 -12.07 15.39
N LEU A 236 -8.70 -11.08 14.95
CA LEU A 236 -8.57 -10.51 13.60
C LEU A 236 -7.89 -9.14 13.67
N ALA A 237 -6.77 -8.96 12.97
CA ALA A 237 -6.03 -7.70 12.90
C ALA A 237 -5.98 -7.19 11.46
N ILE A 238 -6.41 -5.95 11.23
CA ILE A 238 -6.57 -5.36 9.88
C ILE A 238 -5.78 -4.06 9.76
N GLY A 239 -4.98 -3.92 8.70
CA GLY A 239 -4.24 -2.70 8.35
C GLY A 239 -4.66 -2.13 7.00
N ALA A 240 -4.90 -0.83 6.90
CA ALA A 240 -5.27 -0.15 5.66
C ALA A 240 -4.82 1.33 5.63
N SER A 241 -4.81 1.93 4.43
CA SER A 241 -4.46 3.35 4.23
C SER A 241 -5.32 3.99 3.13
N THR A 242 -4.77 4.55 2.06
CA THR A 242 -5.53 5.11 0.92
C THR A 242 -6.53 4.10 0.32
N GLY A 243 -7.79 4.51 0.21
CA GLY A 243 -8.93 3.65 -0.16
C GLY A 243 -9.39 2.67 0.93
N GLY A 244 -8.73 2.68 2.09
CA GLY A 244 -8.93 1.73 3.17
C GLY A 244 -10.28 1.87 3.88
N THR A 245 -10.83 3.08 3.98
CA THR A 245 -12.15 3.31 4.60
C THR A 245 -13.25 2.52 3.89
N GLU A 246 -13.30 2.61 2.55
CA GLU A 246 -14.28 1.88 1.74
C GLU A 246 -13.97 0.38 1.69
N ALA A 247 -12.70 0.00 1.66
CA ALA A 247 -12.31 -1.42 1.71
C ALA A 247 -12.72 -2.08 3.04
N ILE A 248 -12.45 -1.43 4.17
CA ILE A 248 -12.87 -1.88 5.50
C ILE A 248 -14.40 -1.92 5.57
N LYS A 249 -15.09 -0.88 5.11
CA LYS A 249 -16.57 -0.84 5.08
C LYS A 249 -17.15 -2.03 4.30
N ALA A 250 -16.63 -2.28 3.09
CA ALA A 250 -17.07 -3.38 2.24
C ALA A 250 -16.79 -4.75 2.87
N LEU A 251 -15.67 -4.91 3.59
CA LEU A 251 -15.34 -6.12 4.33
C LEU A 251 -16.29 -6.31 5.53
N MET A 252 -16.43 -5.30 6.40
CA MET A 252 -17.19 -5.36 7.65
C MET A 252 -18.68 -5.64 7.41
N MET A 253 -19.30 -5.01 6.40
CA MET A 253 -20.72 -5.21 6.12
C MET A 253 -21.07 -6.65 5.71
N ARG A 254 -20.10 -7.39 5.17
CA ARG A 254 -20.28 -8.77 4.73
C ARG A 254 -20.04 -9.81 5.83
N LEU A 255 -19.28 -9.44 6.87
CA LEU A 255 -19.02 -10.34 7.99
C LEU A 255 -20.32 -10.70 8.72
N PRO A 256 -20.41 -11.92 9.26
CA PRO A 256 -21.57 -12.38 10.04
C PRO A 256 -21.74 -11.57 11.33
N LYS A 257 -22.86 -11.79 12.04
CA LYS A 257 -23.09 -11.14 13.35
C LYS A 257 -22.05 -11.57 14.39
N ASN A 258 -21.60 -12.82 14.33
CA ASN A 258 -20.66 -13.42 15.26
C ASN A 258 -19.25 -13.38 14.69
N ILE A 259 -18.43 -12.45 15.16
CA ILE A 259 -17.05 -12.24 14.71
C ILE A 259 -16.05 -12.37 15.87
N PRO A 260 -14.80 -12.75 15.58
CA PRO A 260 -13.71 -12.65 16.54
C PRO A 260 -13.53 -11.21 17.06
N PRO A 261 -12.88 -11.03 18.22
CA PRO A 261 -12.34 -9.73 18.60
C PRO A 261 -11.49 -9.18 17.45
N THR A 262 -11.75 -7.94 17.03
CA THR A 262 -11.15 -7.37 15.82
C THR A 262 -10.50 -6.02 16.10
N ALA A 263 -9.25 -5.86 15.68
CA ALA A 263 -8.51 -4.61 15.78
C ALA A 263 -8.15 -4.08 14.40
N ILE A 264 -8.35 -2.78 14.18
CA ILE A 264 -8.13 -2.13 12.88
C ILE A 264 -7.22 -0.92 13.05
N VAL A 265 -6.15 -0.87 12.27
CA VAL A 265 -5.39 0.36 12.02
C VAL A 265 -5.68 0.84 10.61
N GLN A 266 -6.35 1.99 10.53
CA GLN A 266 -6.47 2.79 9.31
C GLN A 266 -5.53 3.98 9.48
N HIS A 267 -4.72 4.31 8.47
CA HIS A 267 -4.02 5.61 8.46
C HIS A 267 -5.04 6.73 8.36
N ILE A 268 -5.31 7.38 9.50
CA ILE A 268 -6.37 8.36 9.69
C ILE A 268 -5.87 9.47 10.62
N PRO A 269 -6.11 10.76 10.31
CA PRO A 269 -5.79 11.84 11.23
C PRO A 269 -6.65 11.77 12.50
N PRO A 270 -6.18 12.36 13.62
CA PRO A 270 -6.84 12.29 14.94
C PRO A 270 -8.33 12.65 14.95
N VAL A 271 -8.75 13.58 14.09
CA VAL A 271 -10.12 14.12 14.11
C VAL A 271 -11.13 13.17 13.44
N PHE A 272 -10.69 12.14 12.72
CA PHE A 272 -11.58 11.30 11.89
C PHE A 272 -11.78 9.87 12.37
N SER A 273 -10.87 9.33 13.20
CA SER A 273 -10.97 7.93 13.65
C SER A 273 -12.29 7.65 14.37
N ALA A 274 -12.74 8.56 15.23
CA ALA A 274 -14.04 8.46 15.90
C ALA A 274 -15.24 8.50 14.94
N ALA A 275 -15.22 9.39 13.95
CA ALA A 275 -16.30 9.49 12.96
C ALA A 275 -16.35 8.26 12.05
N PHE A 276 -15.19 7.75 11.63
CA PHE A 276 -15.08 6.53 10.86
C PHE A 276 -15.64 5.33 11.63
N ALA A 277 -15.28 5.20 12.91
CA ALA A 277 -15.81 4.17 13.78
C ALA A 277 -17.34 4.27 13.95
N HIS A 278 -17.86 5.48 14.13
CA HIS A 278 -19.30 5.72 14.22
C HIS A 278 -20.05 5.33 12.94
N SER A 279 -19.52 5.69 11.77
CA SER A 279 -20.09 5.32 10.46
C SER A 279 -20.16 3.80 10.29
N LEU A 280 -19.08 3.08 10.63
CA LEU A 280 -19.06 1.62 10.59
C LEU A 280 -20.05 0.99 11.60
N ASN A 281 -20.16 1.55 12.81
CA ASN A 281 -21.09 1.06 13.82
C ASN A 281 -22.55 1.17 13.37
N ALA A 282 -22.90 2.19 12.59
CA ALA A 282 -24.26 2.40 12.11
C ALA A 282 -24.72 1.35 11.09
N ILE A 283 -23.79 0.66 10.42
CA ILE A 283 -24.08 -0.31 9.34
C ILE A 283 -23.78 -1.76 9.72
N CYS A 284 -23.00 -1.98 10.78
CA CYS A 284 -22.58 -3.30 11.24
C CYS A 284 -23.55 -3.90 12.29
N PRO A 285 -23.67 -5.24 12.37
CA PRO A 285 -24.51 -5.91 13.36
C PRO A 285 -23.81 -6.15 14.71
N PHE A 286 -22.55 -5.74 14.83
CA PHE A 286 -21.67 -5.85 15.99
C PHE A 286 -21.14 -4.46 16.35
N GLU A 287 -20.59 -4.30 17.55
CA GLU A 287 -20.12 -3.00 18.04
C GLU A 287 -18.84 -2.60 17.31
N VAL A 288 -18.80 -1.35 16.83
CA VAL A 288 -17.61 -0.72 16.27
C VAL A 288 -17.39 0.61 16.99
N ARG A 289 -16.20 0.85 17.52
CA ARG A 289 -15.85 2.14 18.12
C ARG A 289 -14.36 2.40 18.08
N GLU A 290 -13.99 3.66 18.32
CA GLU A 290 -12.60 4.04 18.51
C GLU A 290 -12.05 3.42 19.81
N ALA A 291 -10.81 2.96 19.74
CA ALA A 291 -10.13 2.33 20.86
C ALA A 291 -9.71 3.35 21.92
N LYS A 292 -9.82 2.96 23.18
CA LYS A 292 -9.31 3.70 24.35
C LYS A 292 -8.28 2.84 25.07
N HIS A 293 -7.32 3.50 25.70
CA HIS A 293 -6.35 2.81 26.55
C HIS A 293 -7.07 2.02 27.65
N GLY A 294 -6.69 0.76 27.83
CA GLY A 294 -7.29 -0.16 28.81
C GLY A 294 -8.58 -0.84 28.35
N ASP A 295 -9.02 -0.61 27.10
CA ASP A 295 -10.17 -1.33 26.54
C ASP A 295 -9.95 -2.84 26.57
N ARG A 296 -11.04 -3.57 26.82
CA ARG A 296 -11.09 -5.01 26.65
C ARG A 296 -11.61 -5.32 25.25
N LEU A 297 -10.78 -5.96 24.44
CA LEU A 297 -11.15 -6.38 23.09
C LEU A 297 -11.84 -7.76 23.16
N GLU A 298 -13.16 -7.76 23.03
CA GLU A 298 -14.04 -8.92 23.20
C GLU A 298 -14.62 -9.40 21.86
N PRO A 299 -15.19 -10.62 21.77
CA PRO A 299 -15.91 -11.05 20.58
C PRO A 299 -17.05 -10.11 20.20
N ASN A 300 -17.30 -9.95 18.90
CA ASN A 300 -18.31 -8.99 18.37
C ASN A 300 -18.00 -7.52 18.68
N LEU A 301 -16.74 -7.20 18.98
CA LEU A 301 -16.26 -5.83 19.12
C LEU A 301 -15.14 -5.59 18.11
N VAL A 302 -15.28 -4.50 17.35
CA VAL A 302 -14.25 -3.95 16.47
C VAL A 302 -13.71 -2.65 17.08
N LEU A 303 -12.41 -2.60 17.33
CA LEU A 303 -11.73 -1.40 17.81
C LEU A 303 -10.84 -0.80 16.73
N ILE A 304 -11.05 0.48 16.44
CA ILE A 304 -10.28 1.26 15.47
C ILE A 304 -9.24 2.10 16.23
N ALA A 305 -7.99 2.02 15.80
CA ALA A 305 -6.91 2.82 16.37
C ALA A 305 -7.21 4.32 16.27
N PRO A 306 -7.08 5.09 17.36
CA PRO A 306 -7.26 6.53 17.32
C PRO A 306 -6.14 7.19 16.53
N GLY A 307 -6.50 8.14 15.67
CA GLY A 307 -5.55 8.95 14.92
C GLY A 307 -4.61 9.72 15.87
N GLY A 308 -3.32 9.81 15.53
CA GLY A 308 -2.34 10.51 16.35
C GLY A 308 -1.84 9.74 17.58
N PHE A 309 -2.26 8.49 17.77
CA PHE A 309 -1.71 7.57 18.78
C PHE A 309 -1.29 6.25 18.12
N GLN A 310 -0.45 5.48 18.80
CA GLN A 310 -0.21 4.08 18.46
C GLN A 310 -1.20 3.18 19.20
N MET A 311 -1.55 2.05 18.59
CA MET A 311 -2.40 1.03 19.19
C MET A 311 -1.69 -0.32 19.15
N ARG A 312 -1.54 -0.96 20.31
CA ARG A 312 -1.06 -2.33 20.43
C ARG A 312 -2.00 -3.17 21.27
N LEU A 313 -1.91 -4.49 21.09
CA LEU A 313 -2.72 -5.46 21.82
C LEU A 313 -1.83 -6.23 22.79
N LYS A 314 -2.35 -6.48 24.00
CA LYS A 314 -1.64 -7.22 25.03
C LYS A 314 -2.52 -8.32 25.60
N LYS A 315 -2.01 -9.55 25.62
CA LYS A 315 -2.76 -10.67 26.16
C LYS A 315 -2.67 -10.67 27.67
N ARG A 316 -3.82 -10.65 28.33
CA ARG A 316 -3.97 -10.87 29.78
C ARG A 316 -4.48 -12.28 30.01
N ALA A 317 -4.44 -12.73 31.26
CA ALA A 317 -4.81 -14.09 31.62
C ALA A 317 -6.24 -14.48 31.14
N SER A 318 -7.17 -13.52 31.10
CA SER A 318 -8.57 -13.77 30.74
C SER A 318 -9.16 -12.84 29.67
N TYR A 319 -8.40 -11.86 29.18
CA TYR A 319 -8.89 -10.88 28.20
C TYR A 319 -7.75 -10.31 27.35
N ILE A 320 -8.11 -9.60 26.28
CA ILE A 320 -7.17 -8.83 25.46
C ILE A 320 -7.28 -7.37 25.89
N GLU A 321 -6.18 -6.79 26.34
CA GLU A 321 -6.10 -5.37 26.68
C GLU A 321 -5.59 -4.57 25.48
N VAL A 322 -6.25 -3.47 25.16
CA VAL A 322 -5.76 -2.50 24.17
C VAL A 322 -4.96 -1.42 24.87
N LEU A 323 -3.74 -1.20 24.39
CA LEU A 323 -2.90 -0.09 24.82
C LEU A 323 -2.90 0.95 23.71
N VAL A 324 -3.40 2.14 24.03
CA VAL A 324 -3.29 3.34 23.19
C VAL A 324 -2.20 4.22 23.80
N GLU A 325 -1.17 4.52 23.03
CA GLU A 325 0.09 5.09 23.52
C GLU A 325 0.55 6.25 22.64
N ASP A 326 1.11 7.29 23.25
CA ASP A 326 1.64 8.48 22.56
C ASP A 326 3.10 8.27 22.10
N GLU A 327 3.36 7.14 21.44
CA GLU A 327 4.70 6.75 21.00
C GLU A 327 5.12 7.41 19.67
N ALA A 328 6.41 7.38 19.35
CA ALA A 328 6.92 7.95 18.11
C ALA A 328 6.24 7.33 16.85
N PRO A 329 6.10 8.09 15.75
CA PRO A 329 5.61 7.54 14.49
C PRO A 329 6.47 6.37 14.00
N VAL A 330 5.84 5.29 13.55
CA VAL A 330 6.51 4.15 12.91
C VAL A 330 6.19 4.19 11.42
N ASN A 331 7.22 4.07 10.58
CA ASN A 331 7.10 4.28 9.14
C ASN A 331 6.44 5.62 8.75
N ARG A 332 6.63 6.68 9.56
CA ARG A 332 6.00 8.02 9.43
C ARG A 332 4.49 8.04 9.73
N HIS A 333 3.93 6.97 10.28
CA HIS A 333 2.50 6.86 10.58
C HIS A 333 2.23 6.73 12.08
N LYS A 334 1.12 7.34 12.48
CA LYS A 334 0.58 7.32 13.85
C LYS A 334 -0.95 7.49 13.75
N PRO A 335 -1.72 6.40 13.68
CA PRO A 335 -1.35 5.01 13.99
C PRO A 335 -0.58 4.30 12.87
N SER A 336 0.32 3.39 13.25
CA SER A 336 1.05 2.49 12.35
C SER A 336 0.52 1.06 12.41
N VAL A 337 0.41 0.43 11.23
CA VAL A 337 0.00 -0.96 11.08
C VAL A 337 1.08 -1.91 11.59
N ASP A 338 2.36 -1.64 11.29
CA ASP A 338 3.48 -2.44 11.82
C ASP A 338 3.46 -2.44 13.35
N TYR A 339 3.17 -1.30 13.99
CA TYR A 339 3.11 -1.20 15.45
C TYR A 339 2.06 -2.16 16.06
N MET A 340 0.86 -2.20 15.48
CA MET A 340 -0.18 -3.15 15.91
C MET A 340 0.23 -4.59 15.60
N PHE A 341 0.62 -4.89 14.37
CA PHE A 341 0.95 -6.25 13.93
C PHE A 341 2.15 -6.86 14.69
N ASP A 342 3.15 -6.05 15.07
CA ASP A 342 4.27 -6.48 15.91
C ASP A 342 3.76 -7.03 17.25
N SER A 343 2.86 -6.30 17.92
CA SER A 343 2.25 -6.79 19.18
C SER A 343 1.38 -8.03 18.98
N VAL A 344 0.72 -8.15 17.83
CA VAL A 344 -0.09 -9.33 17.51
C VAL A 344 0.80 -10.56 17.34
N ALA A 345 1.91 -10.43 16.63
CA ALA A 345 2.88 -11.50 16.43
C ALA A 345 3.46 -11.99 17.77
N GLU A 346 3.79 -11.07 18.68
CA GLU A 346 4.34 -11.36 20.01
C GLU A 346 3.35 -12.12 20.91
N GLU A 347 2.08 -11.69 20.94
CA GLU A 347 1.11 -12.07 21.97
C GLU A 347 0.17 -13.22 21.54
N PHE A 348 -0.13 -13.34 20.24
CA PHE A 348 -1.20 -14.23 19.74
C PHE A 348 -0.71 -15.39 18.88
N LYS A 349 0.42 -15.26 18.19
CA LYS A 349 0.99 -16.33 17.35
C LYS A 349 -0.05 -16.90 16.37
N ASP A 350 -0.28 -18.21 16.37
CA ASP A 350 -1.25 -18.93 15.53
C ASP A 350 -2.74 -18.68 15.90
N GLN A 351 -2.99 -17.91 16.97
CA GLN A 351 -4.33 -17.50 17.38
C GLN A 351 -4.78 -16.19 16.72
N ALA A 352 -4.07 -15.69 15.71
CA ALA A 352 -4.45 -14.48 14.97
C ALA A 352 -4.53 -14.70 13.45
N VAL A 353 -5.35 -13.87 12.81
CA VAL A 353 -5.39 -13.68 11.36
C VAL A 353 -5.07 -12.21 11.07
N GLY A 354 -4.04 -11.99 10.25
CA GLY A 354 -3.63 -10.66 9.80
C GLY A 354 -4.16 -10.37 8.40
N VAL A 355 -4.72 -9.18 8.18
CA VAL A 355 -5.21 -8.74 6.86
C VAL A 355 -4.60 -7.38 6.52
N ILE A 356 -3.92 -7.29 5.38
CA ILE A 356 -3.45 -6.01 4.83
C ILE A 356 -4.25 -5.63 3.59
N LEU A 357 -4.86 -4.45 3.64
CA LEU A 357 -5.74 -3.92 2.60
C LEU A 357 -5.06 -2.81 1.80
N THR A 358 -5.77 -2.28 0.81
CA THR A 358 -5.39 -1.15 -0.02
C THR A 358 -4.77 -0.03 0.82
N GLY A 359 -3.74 0.57 0.24
CA GLY A 359 -2.99 1.57 0.94
C GLY A 359 -1.65 1.85 0.31
N MET A 360 -1.10 3.01 0.64
CA MET A 360 0.18 3.43 0.15
C MET A 360 1.33 3.00 1.08
N GLY A 361 2.50 2.74 0.49
CA GLY A 361 3.73 2.54 1.23
C GLY A 361 3.92 1.08 1.60
N ALA A 362 4.64 0.85 2.70
CA ALA A 362 5.00 -0.49 3.16
C ALA A 362 4.69 -0.72 4.65
N ASP A 363 4.00 0.22 5.30
CA ASP A 363 3.59 0.05 6.70
C ASP A 363 2.65 -1.16 6.83
N GLY A 364 2.90 -2.02 7.80
CA GLY A 364 2.22 -3.30 7.99
C GLY A 364 2.90 -4.48 7.29
N ALA A 365 3.80 -4.27 6.32
CA ALA A 365 4.45 -5.37 5.62
C ALA A 365 5.33 -6.20 6.56
N LYS A 366 6.19 -5.54 7.36
CA LYS A 366 7.13 -6.21 8.26
C LYS A 366 6.41 -6.86 9.43
N GLY A 367 5.43 -6.17 10.02
CA GLY A 367 4.60 -6.71 11.08
C GLY A 367 3.79 -7.92 10.61
N LEU A 368 3.23 -7.88 9.40
CA LEU A 368 2.52 -9.02 8.83
C LEU A 368 3.46 -10.22 8.59
N LEU A 369 4.72 -9.97 8.18
CA LEU A 369 5.73 -11.03 8.05
C LEU A 369 6.01 -11.68 9.41
N LYS A 370 6.22 -10.89 10.46
CA LYS A 370 6.42 -11.42 11.82
C LYS A 370 5.21 -12.21 12.31
N MET A 371 3.99 -11.75 12.03
CA MET A 371 2.77 -12.50 12.32
C MET A 371 2.80 -13.88 11.66
N LYS A 372 3.13 -13.93 10.36
CA LYS A 372 3.26 -15.19 9.62
C LYS A 372 4.33 -16.10 10.20
N GLU A 373 5.51 -15.56 10.50
CA GLU A 373 6.62 -16.30 11.12
C GLU A 373 6.26 -16.85 12.51
N ALA A 374 5.40 -16.14 13.25
CA ALA A 374 4.85 -16.58 14.53
C ALA A 374 3.69 -17.59 14.39
N GLY A 375 3.23 -17.88 13.17
CA GLY A 375 2.21 -18.89 12.86
C GLY A 375 0.81 -18.34 12.57
N ALA A 376 0.60 -17.02 12.60
CA ALA A 376 -0.67 -16.43 12.18
C ALA A 376 -0.91 -16.60 10.68
N PHE A 377 -2.17 -16.75 10.29
CA PHE A 377 -2.54 -16.77 8.87
C PHE A 377 -2.62 -15.32 8.35
N THR A 378 -2.06 -15.06 7.17
CA THR A 378 -1.97 -13.70 6.64
C THR A 378 -2.60 -13.55 5.25
N ILE A 379 -3.37 -12.49 5.07
CA ILE A 379 -4.13 -12.18 3.86
C ILE A 379 -3.72 -10.81 3.33
N GLY A 380 -3.54 -10.70 2.03
CA GLY A 380 -3.35 -9.44 1.31
C GLY A 380 -4.47 -9.23 0.29
N GLN A 381 -4.97 -8.00 0.20
CA GLN A 381 -5.86 -7.60 -0.88
C GLN A 381 -5.14 -7.66 -2.24
N ASP A 382 -5.83 -8.12 -3.28
CA ASP A 382 -5.28 -8.18 -4.64
C ASP A 382 -5.18 -6.80 -5.32
N GLU A 383 -4.37 -6.73 -6.38
CA GLU A 383 -4.14 -5.50 -7.14
C GLU A 383 -5.41 -4.97 -7.83
N ASP A 384 -6.29 -5.86 -8.30
CA ASP A 384 -7.46 -5.47 -9.06
C ASP A 384 -8.54 -4.82 -8.22
N SER A 385 -8.70 -5.25 -6.97
CA SER A 385 -9.65 -4.62 -6.05
C SER A 385 -9.06 -3.47 -5.23
N CYS A 386 -7.75 -3.26 -5.24
CA CYS A 386 -7.12 -2.13 -4.55
C CYS A 386 -7.36 -0.80 -5.27
N VAL A 387 -7.60 0.25 -4.49
CA VAL A 387 -7.52 1.64 -4.99
C VAL A 387 -6.06 2.02 -5.21
N VAL A 388 -5.20 1.67 -4.24
CA VAL A 388 -3.74 1.80 -4.30
C VAL A 388 -3.09 0.49 -3.85
N TYR A 389 -2.41 -0.20 -4.78
CA TYR A 389 -1.71 -1.46 -4.52
C TYR A 389 -0.27 -1.22 -4.02
N GLY A 390 -0.13 -0.53 -2.89
CA GLY A 390 1.15 -0.25 -2.23
C GLY A 390 1.44 -1.22 -1.08
N MET A 391 0.69 -1.07 0.02
CA MET A 391 0.86 -1.88 1.24
C MET A 391 0.73 -3.39 0.98
N PRO A 392 -0.31 -3.89 0.27
CA PRO A 392 -0.40 -5.32 0.01
C PRO A 392 0.71 -5.84 -0.89
N ARG A 393 1.19 -5.03 -1.85
CA ARG A 393 2.33 -5.37 -2.71
C ARG A 393 3.61 -5.50 -1.89
N ALA A 394 3.92 -4.50 -1.06
CA ALA A 394 5.11 -4.51 -0.21
C ALA A 394 5.13 -5.72 0.73
N ALA A 395 3.97 -6.11 1.28
CA ALA A 395 3.82 -7.32 2.08
C ALA A 395 4.01 -8.60 1.25
N ALA A 396 3.42 -8.69 0.06
CA ALA A 396 3.57 -9.84 -0.83
C ALA A 396 5.02 -10.03 -1.30
N ASP A 397 5.72 -8.94 -1.65
CA ASP A 397 7.09 -8.96 -2.16
C ASP A 397 8.10 -9.54 -1.16
N ILE A 398 7.86 -9.34 0.16
CA ILE A 398 8.70 -9.91 1.22
C ILE A 398 8.19 -11.26 1.73
N GLY A 399 7.18 -11.84 1.08
CA GLY A 399 6.61 -13.14 1.46
C GLY A 399 5.73 -13.10 2.72
N ALA A 400 5.30 -11.93 3.17
CA ALA A 400 4.44 -11.77 4.35
C ALA A 400 3.01 -12.27 4.13
N VAL A 401 2.52 -12.28 2.88
CA VAL A 401 1.16 -12.68 2.53
C VAL A 401 1.12 -14.18 2.20
N GLU A 402 0.30 -14.94 2.93
CA GLU A 402 0.04 -16.35 2.62
C GLU A 402 -1.06 -16.51 1.56
N LYS A 403 -2.08 -15.65 1.60
CA LYS A 403 -3.17 -15.66 0.63
C LYS A 403 -3.47 -14.26 0.07
N VAL A 404 -3.36 -14.12 -1.25
CA VAL A 404 -3.84 -12.94 -1.97
C VAL A 404 -5.29 -13.17 -2.38
N LEU A 405 -6.18 -12.21 -2.09
CA LEU A 405 -7.62 -12.32 -2.37
C LEU A 405 -8.21 -11.00 -2.88
N PRO A 406 -9.17 -11.05 -3.83
CA PRO A 406 -10.03 -9.91 -4.12
C PRO A 406 -10.79 -9.45 -2.88
N LEU A 407 -10.99 -8.13 -2.70
CA LEU A 407 -11.73 -7.55 -1.57
C LEU A 407 -13.08 -8.24 -1.35
N GLY A 408 -13.81 -8.46 -2.43
CA GLY A 408 -15.10 -9.17 -2.45
C GLY A 408 -15.02 -10.67 -2.13
N LYS A 409 -13.85 -11.20 -1.75
CA LYS A 409 -13.66 -12.60 -1.35
C LYS A 409 -12.99 -12.75 0.02
N ILE A 410 -12.45 -11.66 0.58
CA ILE A 410 -11.81 -11.68 1.90
C ILE A 410 -12.82 -12.10 2.99
N ALA A 411 -14.03 -11.53 3.00
CA ALA A 411 -15.06 -11.87 4.00
C ALA A 411 -15.43 -13.37 3.96
N GLU A 412 -15.72 -13.91 2.77
CA GLU A 412 -16.06 -15.33 2.57
C GLU A 412 -14.95 -16.23 3.08
N PHE A 413 -13.70 -15.90 2.72
CA PHE A 413 -12.54 -16.68 3.13
C PHE A 413 -12.33 -16.63 4.65
N LEU A 414 -12.43 -15.46 5.28
CA LEU A 414 -12.31 -15.31 6.73
C LEU A 414 -13.37 -16.13 7.45
N THR A 415 -14.63 -16.06 7.00
CA THR A 415 -15.72 -16.81 7.61
C THR A 415 -15.52 -18.32 7.51
N GLU A 416 -15.02 -18.84 6.39
CA GLU A 416 -14.73 -20.27 6.24
C GLU A 416 -13.48 -20.69 7.05
N LYS A 417 -12.41 -19.88 7.00
CA LYS A 417 -11.15 -20.17 7.72
C LYS A 417 -11.34 -20.16 9.23
N MET A 418 -12.14 -19.23 9.72
CA MET A 418 -12.47 -19.08 11.13
C MET A 418 -13.85 -19.67 11.43
N ARG A 419 -14.30 -20.70 10.71
CA ARG A 419 -15.64 -21.25 10.93
C ARG A 419 -15.74 -21.94 12.29
N ARG A 420 -16.83 -21.67 13.02
CA ARG A 420 -17.19 -22.43 14.23
C ARG A 420 -17.67 -23.82 13.79
N VAL A 421 -16.92 -24.87 14.19
CA VAL A 421 -17.25 -26.28 13.92
C VAL A 421 -18.32 -26.78 14.86
#